data_AF-A0A087TXP9-F1
#
_entry.id   AF-A0A087TXP9-F1
#
_cell.length_a   1.000
_cell.length_b   1.000
_cell.length_c   1.000
_cell.angle_alpha   90.00
_cell.angle_beta   90.00
_cell.angle_gamma   90.00
#
_symmetry.space_group_name_H-M   'P 1'
#
loop_
_entity.id
_entity.type
_entity.pdbx_description
1 polymer ?
#
loop_
_entity_poly.entity_id
_entity_poly.type
_entity_poly.pdbx_seq_one_letter_code
_entity_poly.pdbx_strand_id
1 'polypeptide(L)'
;MAQGFLRVVWSIFWAFILILFSFEIAFFCASWYIMLLPFTTCFSPLSGLTDVFLRGVQLPYFCSESMLKGRSLMEAVHSTMPPEL
;
A
#
# COMPACT_ATOMS: atom_id res chain seq x y z
N MET A 1 23.01 -11.07 20.81
CA MET A 1 22.35 -12.16 20.06
C MET A 1 20.82 -12.15 20.12
N ALA A 2 20.15 -11.44 21.05
CA ALA A 2 18.68 -11.41 21.13
C ALA A 2 17.96 -10.55 20.05
N GLN A 3 18.66 -9.62 19.40
CA GLN A 3 18.06 -8.66 18.45
C GLN A 3 17.64 -9.28 17.11
N GLY A 4 18.22 -10.41 16.71
CA GLY A 4 17.89 -11.08 15.45
C GLY A 4 16.47 -11.66 15.46
N PHE A 5 16.07 -12.29 16.57
CA PHE A 5 14.78 -12.94 16.70
C PHE A 5 13.61 -11.94 16.65
N LEU A 6 13.71 -10.81 17.36
CA LEU A 6 12.68 -9.76 17.33
C LEU A 6 12.45 -9.20 15.93
N ARG A 7 13.52 -9.06 15.13
CA ARG A 7 13.42 -8.60 13.74
C ARG A 7 12.74 -9.62 12.84
N VAL A 8 13.01 -10.90 13.03
CA VAL A 8 12.38 -11.99 12.26
C VAL A 8 10.89 -12.09 12.58
N VAL A 9 10.51 -12.06 13.86
CA VAL A 9 9.10 -12.08 14.29
C VAL A 9 8.36 -10.84 13.78
N TRP A 10 8.99 -9.67 13.83
CA TRP A 10 8.43 -8.43 13.28
C TRP A 10 8.22 -8.52 11.76
N SER A 11 9.19 -9.05 11.00
CA SER A 11 9.04 -9.23 9.55
C SER A 11 7.96 -10.24 9.20
N ILE A 12 7.83 -11.35 9.94
CA ILE A 12 6.77 -12.34 9.71
C ILE A 12 5.39 -11.73 9.96
N PHE A 13 5.25 -10.89 11.00
CA PHE A 13 4.02 -10.17 11.28
C PHE A 13 3.62 -9.22 10.14
N TRP A 14 4.59 -8.47 9.60
CA TRP A 14 4.40 -7.62 8.41
C TRP A 14 4.00 -8.43 7.17
N ALA A 15 4.64 -9.58 6.93
CA ALA A 15 4.31 -10.46 5.81
C ALA A 15 2.87 -11.00 5.87
N PHE A 16 2.36 -11.25 7.08
CA PHE A 16 0.98 -11.69 7.28
C PHE A 16 -0.03 -10.58 6.95
N ILE A 17 0.24 -9.34 7.39
CA ILE A 17 -0.57 -8.16 7.06
C ILE A 17 -0.54 -7.87 5.55
N LEU A 18 0.63 -8.00 4.94
CA LEU A 18 0.82 -7.85 3.50
C LEU A 18 -0.09 -8.78 2.68
N ILE A 19 -0.09 -10.07 3.04
CA ILE A 19 -0.81 -11.08 2.28
C ILE A 19 -2.33 -11.00 2.51
N LEU A 20 -2.78 -10.78 3.74
CA LEU A 20 -4.22 -10.81 4.04
C LEU A 20 -4.93 -9.49 3.76
N PHE A 21 -4.28 -8.36 4.02
CA PHE A 21 -4.92 -7.04 3.90
C PHE A 21 -4.46 -6.27 2.68
N SER A 22 -3.14 -6.18 2.42
CA SER A 22 -2.68 -5.38 1.28
C SER A 22 -3.07 -5.98 -0.07
N PHE A 23 -3.19 -7.31 -0.17
CA PHE A 23 -3.57 -7.98 -1.41
C PHE A 23 -5.04 -7.71 -1.79
N GLU A 24 -5.97 -7.84 -0.85
CA GLU A 24 -7.40 -7.55 -1.08
C GLU A 24 -7.63 -6.09 -1.49
N ILE A 25 -7.01 -5.15 -0.78
CA ILE A 25 -7.15 -3.71 -1.06
C ILE A 25 -6.53 -3.37 -2.43
N ALA A 26 -5.38 -3.96 -2.76
CA ALA A 26 -4.73 -3.79 -4.06
C ALA A 26 -5.60 -4.34 -5.20
N PHE A 27 -6.25 -5.49 -5.01
CA PHE A 27 -7.19 -6.05 -5.98
C PHE A 27 -8.38 -5.13 -6.23
N PHE A 28 -8.99 -4.63 -5.16
CA PHE A 28 -10.10 -3.69 -5.26
C PHE A 28 -9.67 -2.40 -5.97
N CYS A 29 -8.53 -1.82 -5.60
CA CYS A 29 -7.98 -0.63 -6.26
C CYS A 29 -7.64 -0.87 -7.74
N ALA A 30 -7.04 -2.01 -8.09
CA ALA A 30 -6.65 -2.32 -9.47
C ALA A 30 -7.87 -2.43 -10.39
N SER A 31 -8.95 -3.03 -9.90
CA SER A 31 -10.21 -3.15 -10.66
C SER A 31 -10.81 -1.78 -10.99
N TRP A 32 -10.81 -0.87 -10.01
CA TRP A 32 -11.36 0.48 -10.18
C TRP A 32 -10.45 1.37 -11.03
N TYR A 33 -9.13 1.22 -10.90
CA TYR A 33 -8.13 1.90 -11.73
C TYR A 33 -8.33 1.59 -13.23
N ILE A 34 -8.49 0.30 -13.59
CA ILE A 34 -8.70 -0.13 -14.97
C ILE A 34 -9.98 0.44 -15.56
N MET A 35 -11.06 0.54 -14.78
CA MET A 35 -12.31 1.17 -15.23
C MET A 35 -12.17 2.69 -15.43
N LEU A 36 -11.36 3.37 -14.62
CA LEU A 36 -11.17 4.84 -14.68
C LEU A 36 -10.19 5.30 -15.77
N LEU A 37 -9.25 4.46 -16.18
CA LEU A 37 -8.27 4.75 -17.25
C LEU A 37 -8.86 5.37 -18.53
N PRO A 38 -9.94 4.84 -19.13
CA PRO A 38 -10.54 5.47 -20.30
C PRO A 38 -11.17 6.84 -19.97
N PHE A 39 -11.69 7.04 -18.74
CA PHE A 39 -12.29 8.31 -18.32
C PHE A 39 -11.26 9.42 -18.08
N THR A 40 -10.02 9.09 -17.69
CA THR A 40 -8.95 10.09 -17.52
C THR A 40 -8.57 10.78 -18.83
N THR A 41 -8.78 10.12 -19.97
CA THR A 41 -8.55 10.72 -21.29
C THR A 41 -9.56 11.81 -21.65
N CYS A 42 -10.75 11.78 -21.06
CA CYS A 42 -11.80 12.78 -21.25
C CYS A 42 -11.83 13.85 -20.14
N PHE A 43 -11.34 13.56 -18.93
CA PHE A 43 -11.38 14.47 -17.79
C PHE A 43 -10.01 14.60 -17.09
N SER A 44 -9.32 15.73 -17.30
CA SER A 44 -8.07 16.13 -16.61
C SER A 44 -8.07 16.02 -15.07
N PRO A 45 -9.13 16.37 -14.32
CA PRO A 45 -9.10 16.31 -12.86
C PRO A 45 -9.16 14.88 -12.28
N LEU A 46 -9.53 13.87 -13.08
CA LEU A 46 -9.57 12.48 -12.60
C LEU A 46 -8.16 11.88 -12.39
N SER A 47 -7.12 12.55 -12.87
CA SER A 47 -5.72 12.13 -12.71
C SER A 47 -5.36 11.89 -11.23
N GLY A 48 -5.86 12.74 -10.32
CA GLY A 48 -5.61 12.58 -8.88
C GLY A 48 -6.25 11.32 -8.29
N LEU A 49 -7.43 10.94 -8.78
CA LEU A 49 -8.12 9.72 -8.34
C LEU A 49 -7.39 8.47 -8.82
N THR A 50 -6.91 8.45 -10.07
CA THR A 50 -6.06 7.36 -10.57
C THR A 50 -4.73 7.25 -9.83
N ASP A 51 -4.13 8.37 -9.37
CA ASP A 51 -2.89 8.34 -8.58
C ASP A 51 -3.12 7.68 -7.21
N VAL A 52 -4.27 7.97 -6.57
CA VAL A 52 -4.69 7.32 -5.32
C VAL A 52 -4.87 5.82 -5.51
N PHE A 53 -5.57 5.40 -6.57
CA PHE A 53 -5.75 3.97 -6.87
C PHE A 53 -4.42 3.29 -7.18
N LEU A 54 -3.54 3.92 -7.96
CA LEU A 54 -2.23 3.36 -8.32
C LEU A 54 -1.35 3.18 -7.09
N ARG A 55 -1.37 4.13 -6.14
CA ARG A 55 -0.71 3.98 -4.84
C ARG A 55 -1.35 2.91 -3.97
N GLY A 56 -2.67 2.77 -4.02
CA GLY A 56 -3.40 1.68 -3.36
C GLY A 56 -3.00 0.29 -3.89
N VAL A 57 -2.71 0.16 -5.18
CA VAL A 57 -2.15 -1.08 -5.75
C VAL A 57 -0.71 -1.33 -5.31
N GLN A 58 0.05 -0.26 -5.03
CA GLN A 58 1.44 -0.33 -4.56
C GLN A 58 1.59 -0.47 -3.04
N LEU A 59 0.49 -0.51 -2.27
CA LEU A 59 0.49 -0.78 -0.83
C LEU A 59 1.36 -1.98 -0.42
N PRO A 60 1.27 -3.15 -1.10
CA PRO A 60 2.10 -4.30 -0.76
C PRO A 60 3.59 -4.01 -0.92
N TYR A 61 3.96 -3.22 -1.93
CA TYR A 61 5.34 -2.82 -2.15
C TYR A 61 5.83 -1.92 -1.00
N PHE A 62 5.11 -0.86 -0.65
CA PHE A 62 5.48 0.05 0.45
C PHE A 62 5.55 -0.63 1.81
N CYS A 63 4.64 -1.56 2.05
CA CYS A 63 4.54 -2.35 3.26
C CYS A 63 5.75 -3.32 3.36
N SER A 64 6.16 -3.93 2.24
CA SER A 64 7.40 -4.75 2.18
C SER A 64 8.69 -3.92 2.34
N GLU A 65 8.72 -2.69 1.81
CA GLU A 65 9.85 -1.78 1.95
C GLU A 65 10.01 -1.31 3.42
N SER A 66 8.88 -1.00 4.07
CA SER A 66 8.83 -0.58 5.48
C SER A 66 9.26 -1.72 6.42
N MET A 67 8.93 -2.96 6.08
CA MET A 67 9.40 -4.16 6.77
C MET A 67 10.93 -4.31 6.70
N LEU A 68 11.55 -4.06 5.54
CA LEU A 68 13.00 -4.11 5.38
C LEU A 68 13.73 -2.96 6.10
N LYS A 69 13.12 -1.77 6.11
CA LYS A 69 13.65 -0.59 6.79
C LYS A 69 13.39 -0.61 8.31
N GLY A 70 12.55 -1.52 8.81
CA GLY A 70 12.19 -1.63 10.22
C GLY A 70 11.35 -0.45 10.73
N ARG A 71 10.52 0.15 9.86
CA ARG A 71 9.63 1.26 10.23
C ARG A 71 8.49 0.79 11.13
N SER A 72 7.95 1.71 11.94
CA SER A 72 6.76 1.45 12.74
C SER A 72 5.51 1.31 11.85
N LEU A 73 4.51 0.54 12.32
CA LEU A 73 3.22 0.38 11.64
C LEU A 73 2.56 1.73 11.35
N MET A 74 2.67 2.67 12.29
CA MET A 74 2.11 4.02 12.15
C MET A 74 2.76 4.80 11.00
N GLU A 75 4.09 4.74 10.83
CA GLU A 75 4.80 5.42 9.74
C GLU A 75 4.40 4.86 8.36
N ALA A 76 4.24 3.55 8.27
CA ALA A 76 3.80 2.90 7.05
C ALA A 76 2.33 3.21 6.72
N VAL A 77 1.44 3.22 7.72
CA VAL A 77 0.03 3.64 7.57
C VAL A 77 -0.05 5.11 7.15
N HIS A 78 0.76 5.98 7.74
CA HIS A 78 0.83 7.40 7.37
C HIS A 78 1.34 7.60 5.93
N SER A 79 2.27 6.76 5.45
CA SER A 79 2.75 6.84 4.07
C SER A 79 1.75 6.31 3.04
N THR A 80 0.79 5.50 3.47
CA THR A 80 -0.20 4.85 2.60
C THR A 80 -1.56 5.55 2.60
N MET A 81 -1.84 6.40 3.58
CA MET A 81 -3.06 7.20 3.65
C MET A 81 -2.79 8.66 3.24
N PRO A 82 -3.33 9.15 2.10
CA PRO A 82 -3.32 10.58 1.80
C PRO A 82 -4.30 11.35 2.71
N PRO A 83 -3.96 12.56 3.18
CA PRO A 83 -4.84 13.45 3.94
C PRO A 83 -5.87 14.14 3.02
N GLU A 84 -6.77 13.36 2.40
CA GLU A 84 -7.93 13.89 1.67
C GLU A 84 -9.22 13.24 2.21
N LEU A 85 -9.42 13.35 3.54
CA LEU A 85 -10.71 13.56 4.19
C LEU A 85 -10.53 14.40 5.46
#